data_AF-A0A9D3Z082-F1
#
_entry.id   AF-A0A9D3Z082-F1
#
_cell.length_a   1.000
_cell.length_b   1.000
_cell.length_c   1.000
_cell.angle_alpha   90.00
_cell.angle_beta   90.00
_cell.angle_gamma   90.00
#
_symmetry.space_group_name_H-M   'P 1'
#
loop_
_entity.id
_entity.type
_entity.pdbx_description
1 polymer ?
#
loop_
_entity_poly.entity_id
_entity_poly.type
_entity_poly.pdbx_seq_one_letter_code
_entity_poly.pdbx_strand_id
1 'polypeptide(L)'
;MLSAITKCVFYVLNNESFYDANGNLPAFITSDLCPAYDCNTHGTCSFGRCICDAGYVGDACEIQSSMPPALYGIVKTTWQTGSALCDVTERMCETSYVHGYNVFDNPRLSCKVEVLNFDGHGFVPSGNQFFTAAIYRSMYEVGCKLPLKSTIGGQTIVAFNISITNDASTYSNAVLYVRTDTRCARCIKTGKSCSVKSGTCLIEGNCWIAGETNPSNDHQLCDPSTNSVQWTNAETKVSHTTPAIAEIGGTNLSRFDIWTFSQSGCPCAHNHSNYSCACCDAGGCQCHDPFQNQCTQCGTVANCGTPQPALENGIDGYTNFFNDCTCQYDTTKMNCACCQHGVNACQCGKEHRNQCVDCSHMEQCGNKPWIFGHAITDP
;
A
#
# COMPACT_ATOMS: atom_id res chain seq x y z
N MET A 1 -15.51 -7.93 -6.18
CA MET A 1 -16.40 -9.08 -5.87
C MET A 1 -17.53 -9.06 -6.90
N LEU A 2 -17.82 -10.19 -7.56
CA LEU A 2 -19.01 -10.32 -8.41
C LEU A 2 -20.27 -10.30 -7.53
N SER A 3 -21.37 -9.70 -8.02
CA SER A 3 -22.63 -9.64 -7.27
C SER A 3 -23.21 -11.05 -7.01
N ALA A 4 -24.06 -11.19 -6.00
CA ALA A 4 -24.70 -12.47 -5.69
C ALA A 4 -25.51 -13.00 -6.89
N ILE A 5 -26.18 -12.10 -7.62
CA ILE A 5 -26.87 -12.37 -8.89
C ILE A 5 -25.89 -12.92 -9.93
N THR A 6 -24.74 -12.28 -10.12
CA THR A 6 -23.72 -12.76 -11.09
C THR A 6 -23.22 -14.16 -10.73
N LYS A 7 -23.03 -14.48 -9.44
CA LYS A 7 -22.66 -15.84 -9.01
C LYS A 7 -23.79 -16.85 -9.24
N CYS A 8 -25.05 -16.45 -9.02
CA CYS A 8 -26.22 -17.29 -9.27
C CYS A 8 -26.38 -17.59 -10.76
N VAL A 9 -26.33 -16.56 -11.61
CA VAL A 9 -26.34 -16.67 -13.07
C VAL A 9 -25.17 -17.55 -13.56
N PHE A 10 -23.96 -17.37 -13.03
CA PHE A 10 -22.82 -18.21 -13.39
C PHE A 10 -23.02 -19.68 -12.96
N TYR A 11 -23.60 -19.94 -11.79
CA TYR A 11 -23.91 -21.30 -11.34
C TYR A 11 -24.98 -21.98 -12.21
N VAL A 12 -26.02 -21.24 -12.59
CA VAL A 12 -27.10 -21.73 -13.47
C VAL A 12 -26.58 -21.99 -14.89
N LEU A 13 -25.83 -21.06 -15.47
CA LEU A 13 -25.31 -21.18 -16.84
C LEU A 13 -24.29 -22.31 -17.01
N ASN A 14 -23.53 -22.65 -15.96
CA ASN A 14 -22.50 -23.71 -16.02
C ASN A 14 -22.99 -25.08 -15.53
N ASN A 15 -24.27 -25.25 -15.21
CA ASN A 15 -24.81 -26.54 -14.79
C ASN A 15 -25.70 -27.15 -15.88
N GLU A 16 -25.13 -28.09 -16.63
CA GLU A 16 -25.77 -28.79 -17.75
C GLU A 16 -27.10 -29.45 -17.38
N SER A 17 -27.32 -29.83 -16.11
CA SER A 17 -28.58 -30.45 -15.68
C SER A 17 -29.80 -29.50 -15.71
N PHE A 18 -29.59 -28.20 -15.92
CA PHE A 18 -30.67 -27.24 -16.15
C PHE A 18 -31.06 -27.06 -17.62
N TYR A 19 -30.34 -27.64 -18.57
CA TYR A 19 -30.61 -27.47 -20.00
C TYR A 19 -31.49 -28.60 -20.54
N ASP A 20 -32.40 -28.27 -21.46
CA ASP A 20 -33.20 -29.26 -22.19
C ASP A 20 -32.36 -29.99 -23.26
N ALA A 21 -32.95 -31.02 -23.88
CA ALA A 21 -32.29 -31.81 -24.93
C ALA A 21 -31.92 -31.01 -26.20
N ASN A 22 -32.36 -29.75 -26.32
CA ASN A 22 -32.05 -28.84 -27.40
C ASN A 22 -31.05 -27.74 -26.99
N GLY A 23 -30.55 -27.76 -25.74
CA GLY A 23 -29.62 -26.76 -25.21
C GLY A 23 -30.29 -25.47 -24.72
N ASN A 24 -31.58 -25.47 -24.43
CA ASN A 24 -32.29 -24.31 -23.86
C ASN A 24 -32.44 -24.43 -22.35
N LEU A 25 -32.30 -23.32 -21.63
CA LEU A 25 -32.77 -23.23 -20.25
C LEU A 25 -34.31 -23.14 -20.20
N PRO A 26 -34.96 -23.73 -19.20
CA PRO A 26 -36.39 -23.57 -18.96
C PRO A 26 -36.82 -22.10 -18.93
N ALA A 27 -38.02 -21.82 -19.45
CA ALA A 27 -38.56 -20.47 -19.52
C ALA A 27 -38.44 -19.73 -18.18
N PHE A 28 -38.84 -20.36 -17.06
CA PHE A 28 -38.77 -19.79 -15.71
C PHE A 28 -37.35 -19.35 -15.28
N ILE A 29 -36.29 -19.94 -15.82
CA ILE A 29 -34.91 -19.51 -15.57
C ILE A 29 -34.54 -18.27 -16.39
N THR A 30 -35.12 -18.13 -17.58
CA THR A 30 -34.82 -17.05 -18.54
C THR A 30 -35.76 -15.84 -18.46
N SER A 31 -36.99 -16.01 -17.96
CA SER A 31 -37.99 -14.95 -17.83
C SER A 31 -38.12 -14.41 -16.42
N ASP A 32 -38.03 -15.28 -15.39
CA ASP A 32 -38.51 -14.97 -14.03
C ASP A 32 -37.38 -14.72 -13.02
N LEU A 33 -36.12 -14.86 -13.41
CA LEU A 33 -34.95 -14.62 -12.54
C LEU A 33 -34.63 -13.12 -12.37
N CYS A 34 -35.57 -12.34 -11.84
CA CYS A 34 -35.29 -10.95 -11.46
C CYS A 34 -34.61 -10.84 -10.07
N PRO A 35 -33.69 -9.86 -9.87
CA PRO A 35 -32.88 -9.71 -8.65
C PRO A 35 -33.58 -9.60 -7.28
N ALA A 36 -34.89 -9.34 -7.25
CA ALA A 36 -35.71 -9.20 -6.04
C ALA A 36 -37.18 -9.48 -6.39
N TYR A 37 -38.06 -9.60 -5.38
CA TYR A 37 -39.52 -9.61 -5.56
C TYR A 37 -39.94 -8.43 -6.45
N ASP A 38 -40.36 -8.74 -7.69
CA ASP A 38 -40.86 -7.82 -8.71
C ASP A 38 -40.13 -6.47 -8.77
N CYS A 39 -38.79 -6.49 -8.87
CA CYS A 39 -37.97 -5.29 -9.01
C CYS A 39 -38.23 -4.25 -7.90
N ASN A 40 -38.34 -4.73 -6.65
CA ASN A 40 -38.69 -3.95 -5.46
C ASN A 40 -40.02 -3.17 -5.60
N THR A 41 -40.94 -3.62 -6.46
CA THR A 41 -42.19 -2.92 -6.82
C THR A 41 -41.99 -1.53 -7.45
N HIS A 42 -40.81 -1.29 -8.03
CA HIS A 42 -40.38 -0.03 -8.63
C HIS A 42 -39.87 -0.20 -10.07
N GLY A 43 -40.37 -1.23 -10.74
CA GLY A 43 -40.08 -1.52 -12.14
C GLY A 43 -40.79 -2.77 -12.63
N THR A 44 -40.63 -3.05 -13.92
CA THR A 44 -41.14 -4.27 -14.55
C THR A 44 -39.99 -5.25 -14.80
N CYS A 45 -40.15 -6.51 -14.40
CA CYS A 45 -39.23 -7.58 -14.76
C CYS A 45 -39.38 -7.94 -16.25
N SER A 46 -38.28 -7.96 -16.99
CA SER A 46 -38.25 -8.34 -18.40
C SER A 46 -36.95 -9.07 -18.73
N PHE A 47 -37.06 -10.34 -19.12
CA PHE A 47 -35.92 -11.22 -19.45
C PHE A 47 -34.83 -11.26 -18.36
N GLY A 48 -35.24 -11.44 -17.09
CA GLY A 48 -34.32 -11.49 -15.94
C GLY A 48 -33.67 -10.14 -15.57
N ARG A 49 -34.07 -9.03 -16.21
CA ARG A 49 -33.59 -7.67 -15.89
C ARG A 49 -34.75 -6.78 -15.45
N CYS A 50 -34.49 -5.93 -14.47
CA CYS A 50 -35.44 -4.90 -14.07
C CYS A 50 -35.39 -3.67 -14.99
N ILE A 51 -36.55 -3.27 -15.50
CA ILE A 51 -36.77 -1.98 -16.17
C ILE A 51 -37.43 -1.06 -15.15
N CYS A 52 -36.67 -0.09 -14.61
CA CYS A 52 -37.11 0.73 -13.49
C CYS A 52 -38.09 1.83 -13.89
N ASP A 53 -39.01 2.13 -12.98
CA ASP A 53 -39.92 3.26 -13.07
C ASP A 53 -39.18 4.60 -12.91
N ALA A 54 -39.80 5.68 -13.37
CA ALA A 54 -39.22 7.02 -13.32
C ALA A 54 -38.89 7.43 -11.87
N GLY A 55 -37.61 7.69 -11.59
CA GLY A 55 -37.09 8.02 -10.27
C GLY A 55 -36.39 6.87 -9.55
N TYR A 56 -36.36 5.67 -10.14
CA TYR A 56 -35.66 4.49 -9.60
C TYR A 56 -34.57 3.99 -10.55
N VAL A 57 -33.49 3.48 -9.98
CA VAL A 57 -32.30 2.94 -10.66
C VAL A 57 -31.70 1.80 -9.82
N GLY A 58 -30.63 1.17 -10.33
CA GLY A 58 -30.02 -0.03 -9.74
C GLY A 58 -30.40 -1.30 -10.48
N ASP A 59 -29.78 -2.42 -10.13
CA ASP A 59 -30.01 -3.72 -10.80
C ASP A 59 -31.41 -4.27 -10.48
N ALA A 60 -31.97 -3.88 -9.33
CA ALA A 60 -33.26 -4.31 -8.80
C ALA A 60 -34.25 -3.15 -8.61
N CYS A 61 -33.96 -1.95 -9.14
CA CYS A 61 -34.72 -0.70 -8.89
C CYS A 61 -34.79 -0.28 -7.41
N GLU A 62 -33.73 -0.63 -6.67
CA GLU A 62 -33.59 -0.42 -5.22
C GLU A 62 -33.08 0.97 -4.83
N ILE A 63 -32.67 1.79 -5.80
CA ILE A 63 -32.04 3.11 -5.58
C ILE A 63 -32.98 4.20 -6.06
N GLN A 64 -33.31 5.17 -5.21
CA GLN A 64 -34.14 6.31 -5.59
C GLN A 64 -33.25 7.46 -6.07
N SER A 65 -33.32 7.81 -7.36
CA SER A 65 -32.39 8.73 -8.01
C SER A 65 -32.52 10.19 -7.57
N SER A 66 -33.63 10.54 -6.92
CA SER A 66 -33.87 11.86 -6.33
C SER A 66 -33.32 12.02 -4.90
N MET A 67 -32.98 10.93 -4.22
CA MET A 67 -32.38 10.97 -2.89
C MET A 67 -30.86 11.13 -2.97
N PRO A 68 -30.24 11.94 -2.09
CA PRO A 68 -28.79 11.95 -1.97
C PRO A 68 -28.28 10.61 -1.41
N PRO A 69 -27.01 10.24 -1.67
CA PRO A 69 -26.39 9.12 -0.97
C PRO A 69 -26.29 9.37 0.54
N ALA A 70 -26.19 8.29 1.31
CA ALA A 70 -25.84 8.34 2.73
C ALA A 70 -24.57 7.53 2.99
N LEU A 71 -23.57 8.10 3.65
CA LEU A 71 -22.30 7.43 3.96
C LEU A 71 -22.28 6.92 5.41
N TYR A 72 -21.78 5.71 5.62
CA TYR A 72 -21.69 5.09 6.96
C TYR A 72 -20.27 4.72 7.39
N GLY A 73 -19.26 4.90 6.53
CA GLY A 73 -17.86 4.75 6.93
C GLY A 73 -16.88 4.78 5.75
N ILE A 74 -15.63 4.42 6.02
CA ILE A 74 -14.60 4.19 4.99
C ILE A 74 -14.33 2.69 4.84
N VAL A 75 -13.94 2.27 3.63
CA VAL A 75 -13.53 0.89 3.35
C VAL A 75 -12.20 0.61 4.04
N LYS A 76 -12.14 -0.52 4.74
CA LYS A 76 -10.96 -0.92 5.53
C LYS A 76 -9.87 -1.42 4.59
N THR A 77 -8.67 -0.85 4.68
CA THR A 77 -7.48 -1.37 3.97
C THR A 77 -6.54 -2.17 4.87
N THR A 78 -6.83 -2.28 6.17
CA THR A 78 -6.10 -3.12 7.12
C THR A 78 -7.03 -3.91 8.04
N TRP A 79 -6.48 -4.89 8.74
CA TRP A 79 -7.16 -5.78 9.69
C TRP A 79 -7.76 -5.06 10.92
N GLN A 80 -7.62 -3.74 11.02
CA GLN A 80 -8.09 -2.94 12.15
C GLN A 80 -9.50 -2.41 11.90
N THR A 81 -10.48 -2.96 12.63
CA THR A 81 -11.89 -2.69 12.41
C THR A 81 -12.26 -1.22 12.62
N GLY A 82 -12.73 -0.56 11.55
CA GLY A 82 -13.43 0.73 11.64
C GLY A 82 -12.54 1.95 11.93
N SER A 83 -11.27 1.92 11.54
CA SER A 83 -10.43 3.11 11.58
C SER A 83 -10.82 4.10 10.47
N ALA A 84 -10.76 5.40 10.79
CA ALA A 84 -10.79 6.50 9.82
C ALA A 84 -9.38 6.76 9.22
N LEU A 85 -8.41 5.89 9.48
CA LEU A 85 -6.99 6.15 9.29
C LEU A 85 -6.45 5.47 8.01
N CYS A 86 -5.53 6.14 7.33
CA CYS A 86 -4.63 5.57 6.33
C CYS A 86 -3.19 5.94 6.69
N ASP A 87 -2.35 4.94 6.88
CA ASP A 87 -0.93 5.11 7.15
C ASP A 87 -0.14 5.17 5.83
N VAL A 88 0.63 6.25 5.65
CA VAL A 88 1.46 6.45 4.45
C VAL A 88 2.61 5.45 4.35
N THR A 89 2.99 4.82 5.47
CA THR A 89 4.01 3.75 5.49
C THR A 89 3.46 2.39 5.06
N GLU A 90 2.14 2.19 5.14
CA GLU A 90 1.46 0.99 4.65
C GLU A 90 1.06 1.14 3.17
N ARG A 91 0.61 2.34 2.75
CA ARG A 91 0.26 2.65 1.35
C ARG A 91 0.24 4.15 1.06
N MET A 92 0.38 4.54 -0.20
CA MET A 92 0.44 5.96 -0.63
C MET A 92 -0.79 6.84 -0.29
N CYS A 93 -1.90 6.27 0.18
CA CYS A 93 -3.13 6.96 0.57
C CYS A 93 -3.77 7.90 -0.49
N GLU A 94 -3.44 7.79 -1.79
CA GLU A 94 -3.94 8.69 -2.85
C GLU A 94 -5.45 8.60 -3.11
N THR A 95 -6.06 7.45 -2.82
CA THR A 95 -7.50 7.20 -2.99
C THR A 95 -8.08 6.65 -1.69
N SER A 96 -9.12 7.32 -1.20
CA SER A 96 -10.01 6.80 -0.18
C SER A 96 -11.14 6.03 -0.85
N TYR A 97 -11.66 5.01 -0.16
CA TYR A 97 -12.90 4.36 -0.55
C TYR A 97 -13.90 4.52 0.59
N VAL A 98 -15.13 4.89 0.28
CA VAL A 98 -16.21 5.13 1.24
C VAL A 98 -17.34 4.13 1.06
N HIS A 99 -17.97 3.79 2.18
CA HIS A 99 -19.13 2.92 2.25
C HIS A 99 -20.40 3.76 2.40
N GLY A 100 -21.42 3.44 1.59
CA GLY A 100 -22.68 4.18 1.58
C GLY A 100 -23.88 3.41 1.05
N TYR A 101 -25.00 4.10 0.98
CA TYR A 101 -26.26 3.64 0.41
C TYR A 101 -26.77 4.64 -0.62
N ASN A 102 -27.68 4.19 -1.49
CA ASN A 102 -28.30 4.99 -2.54
C ASN A 102 -27.27 5.59 -3.53
N VAL A 103 -26.29 4.78 -3.95
CA VAL A 103 -25.21 5.14 -4.89
C VAL A 103 -25.38 4.39 -6.20
N PHE A 104 -25.40 5.10 -7.32
CA PHE A 104 -25.48 4.48 -8.66
C PHE A 104 -24.49 5.11 -9.64
N ASP A 105 -24.00 4.32 -10.59
CA ASP A 105 -23.09 4.80 -11.62
C ASP A 105 -23.80 5.81 -12.53
N ASN A 106 -23.24 7.01 -12.64
CA ASN A 106 -23.73 8.06 -13.52
C ASN A 106 -22.67 9.17 -13.73
N PRO A 107 -22.74 9.96 -14.82
CA PRO A 107 -21.71 10.97 -15.13
C PRO A 107 -21.56 12.12 -14.13
N ARG A 108 -22.52 12.31 -13.19
CA ARG A 108 -22.46 13.34 -12.15
C ARG A 108 -22.01 12.79 -10.79
N LEU A 109 -21.79 11.47 -10.68
CA LEU A 109 -21.30 10.83 -9.47
C LEU A 109 -19.91 11.41 -9.12
N SER A 110 -19.86 12.17 -8.03
CA SER A 110 -18.68 12.94 -7.67
C SER A 110 -18.47 13.02 -6.16
N CYS A 111 -17.23 13.25 -5.77
CA CYS A 111 -16.81 13.41 -4.38
C CYS A 111 -16.47 14.88 -4.12
N LYS A 112 -17.01 15.44 -3.04
CA LYS A 112 -16.54 16.67 -2.42
C LYS A 112 -15.59 16.30 -1.28
N VAL A 113 -14.37 16.80 -1.36
CA VAL A 113 -13.27 16.55 -0.42
C VAL A 113 -12.87 17.88 0.20
N GLU A 114 -13.25 18.09 1.45
CA GLU A 114 -12.88 19.27 2.24
C GLU A 114 -11.65 18.94 3.10
N VAL A 115 -10.62 19.80 3.05
CA VAL A 115 -9.34 19.59 3.75
C VAL A 115 -9.42 20.11 5.18
N LEU A 116 -8.94 19.30 6.12
CA LEU A 116 -8.81 19.64 7.53
C LEU A 116 -7.32 19.54 7.94
N ASN A 117 -6.76 20.66 8.38
CA ASN A 117 -5.37 20.74 8.82
C ASN A 117 -5.27 20.32 10.29
N PHE A 118 -4.14 19.72 10.69
CA PHE A 118 -3.88 19.38 12.09
C PHE A 118 -3.16 20.54 12.79
N ASP A 119 -3.70 21.04 13.91
CA ASP A 119 -3.17 22.19 14.65
C ASP A 119 -2.30 21.80 15.88
N GLY A 120 -2.09 20.51 16.11
CA GLY A 120 -1.42 19.97 17.30
C GLY A 120 -2.39 19.40 18.34
N HIS A 121 -3.66 19.80 18.32
CA HIS A 121 -4.70 19.38 19.26
C HIS A 121 -5.88 18.69 18.59
N GLY A 122 -6.21 19.06 17.35
CA GLY A 122 -7.32 18.52 16.57
C GLY A 122 -7.24 18.88 15.09
N PHE A 123 -8.34 18.64 14.38
CA PHE A 123 -8.48 18.92 12.97
C PHE A 123 -9.37 20.14 12.75
N VAL A 124 -8.82 21.18 12.10
CA VAL A 124 -9.51 22.45 11.81
C VAL A 124 -9.75 22.59 10.30
N PRO A 125 -10.92 23.07 9.85
CA PRO A 125 -11.18 23.26 8.42
C PRO A 125 -10.18 24.22 7.77
N SER A 126 -9.55 23.79 6.68
CA SER A 126 -8.64 24.63 5.89
C SER A 126 -9.38 25.63 4.99
N GLY A 127 -10.70 25.56 4.88
CA GLY A 127 -11.51 26.28 3.88
C GLY A 127 -11.36 25.74 2.44
N ASN A 128 -10.30 25.00 2.16
CA ASN A 128 -10.04 24.38 0.86
C ASN A 128 -10.97 23.17 0.61
N GLN A 129 -11.68 23.20 -0.51
CA GLN A 129 -12.58 22.14 -0.96
C GLN A 129 -12.28 21.77 -2.41
N PHE A 130 -12.29 20.46 -2.70
CA PHE A 130 -11.98 19.90 -4.01
C PHE A 130 -13.12 18.99 -4.48
N PHE A 131 -13.47 19.09 -5.75
CA PHE A 131 -14.47 18.25 -6.39
C PHE A 131 -13.76 17.30 -7.36
N THR A 132 -13.99 16.00 -7.20
CA THR A 132 -13.37 14.96 -8.04
C THR A 132 -14.43 14.01 -8.57
N ALA A 133 -14.22 13.47 -9.78
CA ALA A 133 -15.05 12.38 -10.28
C ALA A 133 -14.91 11.16 -9.36
N ALA A 134 -16.05 10.55 -9.01
CA ALA A 134 -16.06 9.39 -8.15
C ALA A 134 -15.73 8.12 -8.95
N ILE A 135 -15.14 7.13 -8.27
CA ILE A 135 -14.85 5.81 -8.84
C ILE A 135 -15.95 4.86 -8.34
N TYR A 136 -16.99 4.64 -9.14
CA TYR A 136 -18.03 3.67 -8.82
C TYR A 136 -17.45 2.25 -8.78
N ARG A 137 -17.76 1.49 -7.72
CA ARG A 137 -17.45 0.05 -7.65
C ARG A 137 -18.67 -0.81 -7.40
N SER A 138 -19.61 -0.31 -6.59
CA SER A 138 -20.92 -0.92 -6.36
C SER A 138 -21.83 0.10 -5.68
N MET A 139 -23.11 -0.24 -5.49
CA MET A 139 -24.04 0.55 -4.69
C MET A 139 -23.62 0.76 -3.21
N TYR A 140 -22.59 0.05 -2.74
CA TYR A 140 -22.07 0.14 -1.37
C TYR A 140 -20.61 0.63 -1.26
N GLU A 141 -19.92 0.90 -2.38
CA GLU A 141 -18.50 1.26 -2.38
C GLU A 141 -18.18 2.27 -3.49
N VAL A 142 -17.61 3.41 -3.09
CA VAL A 142 -17.20 4.51 -3.97
C VAL A 142 -15.78 4.95 -3.64
N GLY A 143 -14.93 5.10 -4.65
CA GLY A 143 -13.59 5.68 -4.51
C GLY A 143 -13.58 7.19 -4.73
N CYS A 144 -12.84 7.92 -3.90
CA CYS A 144 -12.60 9.36 -4.03
C CYS A 144 -11.09 9.62 -4.07
N LYS A 145 -10.62 10.34 -5.09
CA LYS A 145 -9.21 10.75 -5.20
C LYS A 145 -8.94 11.93 -4.26
N LEU A 146 -7.83 11.88 -3.54
CA LEU A 146 -7.45 12.92 -2.58
C LEU A 146 -6.48 13.93 -3.20
N PRO A 147 -6.57 15.23 -2.87
CA PRO A 147 -5.79 16.32 -3.48
C PRO A 147 -4.35 16.41 -2.94
N LEU A 148 -3.62 15.28 -2.89
CA LEU A 148 -2.31 15.19 -2.22
C LEU A 148 -1.21 16.03 -2.90
N LYS A 149 -1.20 16.08 -4.23
CA LYS A 149 -0.11 16.69 -5.02
C LYS A 149 -0.20 18.22 -5.14
N SER A 150 -1.40 18.79 -5.01
CA SER A 150 -1.65 20.21 -5.30
C SER A 150 -1.70 21.13 -4.07
N THR A 151 -1.75 20.57 -2.85
CA THR A 151 -2.13 21.35 -1.66
C THR A 151 -1.33 21.00 -0.40
N ILE A 152 -0.70 19.81 -0.35
CA ILE A 152 -0.35 19.19 0.93
C ILE A 152 1.17 19.11 1.16
N GLY A 153 2.02 19.22 0.15
CA GLY A 153 3.47 19.49 0.34
C GLY A 153 4.19 18.55 1.33
N GLY A 154 3.81 17.27 1.36
CA GLY A 154 4.36 16.26 2.28
C GLY A 154 3.76 16.24 3.70
N GLN A 155 2.75 17.07 4.00
CA GLN A 155 2.06 17.08 5.30
C GLN A 155 1.73 15.68 5.79
N THR A 156 2.19 15.39 6.99
CA THR A 156 2.23 14.05 7.55
C THR A 156 0.96 13.68 8.30
N ILE A 157 0.28 14.67 8.90
CA ILE A 157 -1.02 14.49 9.55
C ILE A 157 -2.01 15.46 8.89
N VAL A 158 -2.93 14.92 8.10
CA VAL A 158 -3.97 15.70 7.42
C VAL A 158 -5.26 14.89 7.35
N ALA A 159 -6.40 15.53 7.52
CA ALA A 159 -7.69 14.87 7.42
C ALA A 159 -8.57 15.48 6.35
N PHE A 160 -9.60 14.74 5.96
CA PHE A 160 -10.54 15.11 4.93
C PHE A 160 -11.96 14.75 5.37
N ASN A 161 -12.87 15.70 5.20
CA ASN A 161 -14.31 15.43 5.18
C ASN A 161 -14.69 15.05 3.75
N ILE A 162 -15.11 13.80 3.56
CA ILE A 162 -15.51 13.26 2.26
C ILE A 162 -17.03 13.13 2.22
N SER A 163 -17.67 13.80 1.27
CA SER A 163 -19.07 13.59 0.90
C SER A 163 -19.16 13.16 -0.57
N ILE A 164 -20.21 12.41 -0.92
CA ILE A 164 -20.52 12.03 -2.31
C ILE A 164 -21.87 12.59 -2.75
N THR A 165 -22.09 12.68 -4.05
CA THR A 165 -23.33 13.16 -4.67
C THR A 165 -23.65 12.38 -5.95
N ASN A 166 -24.94 12.17 -6.24
CA ASN A 166 -25.43 11.57 -7.48
C ASN A 166 -25.84 12.62 -8.54
N ASP A 167 -25.94 13.90 -8.16
CA ASP A 167 -26.53 14.97 -8.98
C ASP A 167 -25.61 16.19 -9.17
N ALA A 168 -24.44 16.18 -8.53
CA ALA A 168 -23.45 17.26 -8.36
C ALA A 168 -23.87 18.42 -7.42
N SER A 169 -25.09 18.39 -6.86
CA SER A 169 -25.67 19.46 -6.03
C SER A 169 -25.99 19.05 -4.60
N THR A 170 -26.62 17.89 -4.43
CA THR A 170 -27.08 17.35 -3.14
C THR A 170 -26.06 16.32 -2.64
N TYR A 171 -25.40 16.64 -1.53
CA TYR A 171 -24.30 15.82 -1.00
C TYR A 171 -24.75 15.00 0.21
N SER A 172 -24.14 13.83 0.37
CA SER A 172 -24.23 13.00 1.56
C SER A 172 -23.70 13.72 2.81
N ASN A 173 -24.02 13.16 3.98
CA ASN A 173 -23.22 13.40 5.18
C ASN A 173 -21.72 13.13 4.90
N ALA A 174 -20.85 13.86 5.59
CA ALA A 174 -19.42 13.67 5.47
C ALA A 174 -18.94 12.48 6.32
N VAL A 175 -17.93 11.77 5.83
CA VAL A 175 -17.12 10.84 6.64
C VAL A 175 -15.69 11.37 6.75
N LEU A 176 -15.09 11.18 7.93
CA LEU A 176 -13.71 11.58 8.19
C LEU A 176 -12.75 10.52 7.64
N TYR A 177 -11.74 10.97 6.91
CA TYR A 177 -10.58 10.18 6.50
C TYR A 177 -9.30 10.91 6.91
N VAL A 178 -8.39 10.25 7.62
CA VAL A 178 -7.15 10.83 8.13
C VAL A 178 -5.97 10.12 7.48
N ARG A 179 -5.13 10.87 6.79
CA ARG A 179 -3.82 10.43 6.31
C ARG A 179 -2.80 10.77 7.39
N THR A 180 -2.07 9.76 7.86
CA THR A 180 -1.07 9.86 8.94
C THR A 180 0.20 9.11 8.55
N ASP A 181 1.34 9.43 9.14
CA ASP A 181 2.51 8.56 9.19
C ASP A 181 2.67 8.03 10.61
N THR A 182 2.63 6.71 10.80
CA THR A 182 2.74 6.16 12.16
C THR A 182 4.15 6.23 12.75
N ARG A 183 5.20 6.52 11.96
CA ARG A 183 6.54 6.90 12.49
C ARG A 183 6.45 8.22 13.24
N CYS A 184 5.64 9.15 12.73
CA CYS A 184 5.44 10.48 13.29
C CYS A 184 4.43 10.55 14.43
N ALA A 185 3.23 10.00 14.21
CA ALA A 185 2.06 10.35 14.98
C ALA A 185 1.20 9.14 15.33
N ARG A 186 0.64 9.18 16.53
CA ARG A 186 -0.33 8.20 17.01
C ARG A 186 -1.72 8.83 16.94
N CYS A 187 -2.50 8.44 15.94
CA CYS A 187 -3.91 8.78 15.84
C CYS A 187 -4.78 7.71 16.51
N ILE A 188 -5.87 8.13 17.16
CA ILE A 188 -6.90 7.19 17.63
C ILE A 188 -7.68 6.63 16.44
N LYS A 189 -8.19 5.39 16.53
CA LYS A 189 -8.86 4.72 15.39
C LYS A 189 -9.97 5.56 14.75
N THR A 190 -10.73 6.32 15.53
CA THR A 190 -11.82 7.18 15.00
C THR A 190 -11.33 8.38 14.19
N GLY A 191 -10.01 8.62 14.10
CA GLY A 191 -9.42 9.76 13.39
C GLY A 191 -9.58 11.11 14.08
N LYS A 192 -10.36 11.21 15.16
CA LYS A 192 -10.71 12.51 15.76
C LYS A 192 -9.61 13.19 16.57
N SER A 193 -8.53 12.48 16.90
CA SER A 193 -7.41 13.01 17.67
C SER A 193 -6.13 12.28 17.28
N CYS A 194 -5.05 13.05 17.13
CA CYS A 194 -3.70 12.56 16.89
C CYS A 194 -2.75 13.23 17.88
N SER A 195 -1.70 12.52 18.26
CA SER A 195 -0.59 13.07 19.05
C SER A 195 0.72 12.79 18.31
N VAL A 196 1.52 13.82 18.09
CA VAL A 196 2.92 13.68 17.62
C VAL A 196 3.70 12.87 18.65
N LYS A 197 4.60 12.00 18.20
CA LYS A 197 5.44 11.18 19.10
C LYS A 197 6.55 12.03 19.72
N SER A 198 6.97 11.64 20.93
CA SER A 198 8.23 12.12 21.51
C SER A 198 9.40 11.65 20.64
N GLY A 199 10.30 12.56 20.28
CA GLY A 199 11.44 12.25 19.38
C GLY A 199 11.16 12.50 17.88
N THR A 200 10.11 13.23 17.53
CA THR A 200 9.84 13.68 16.14
C THR A 200 9.48 15.16 16.09
N CYS A 201 9.82 15.84 15.00
CA CYS A 201 9.44 17.24 14.71
C CYS A 201 8.36 17.28 13.63
N LEU A 202 7.43 18.23 13.73
CA LEU A 202 6.40 18.53 12.74
C LEU A 202 6.68 19.90 12.10
N ILE A 203 7.59 19.92 11.13
CA ILE A 203 8.13 21.14 10.52
C ILE A 203 7.42 21.40 9.19
N GLU A 204 6.75 22.54 9.07
CA GLU A 204 5.88 22.88 7.92
C GLU A 204 4.80 21.79 7.65
N GLY A 205 4.41 21.06 8.70
CA GLY A 205 3.50 19.92 8.64
C GLY A 205 4.11 18.62 8.12
N ASN A 206 5.34 18.64 7.59
CA ASN A 206 6.15 17.45 7.33
C ASN A 206 6.70 16.89 8.64
N CYS A 207 6.88 15.58 8.73
CA CYS A 207 7.42 14.97 9.93
C CYS A 207 8.81 14.41 9.74
N TRP A 208 9.62 14.66 10.74
CA TRP A 208 11.05 14.35 10.78
C TRP A 208 11.36 13.62 12.08
N ILE A 209 12.18 12.59 12.00
CA ILE A 209 12.72 11.88 13.16
C ILE A 209 13.86 12.72 13.75
N ALA A 210 14.04 12.71 15.07
CA ALA A 210 15.15 13.41 15.72
C ALA A 210 16.49 13.03 15.08
N GLY A 211 17.25 14.05 14.66
CA GLY A 211 18.53 13.90 13.94
C GLY A 211 18.44 13.90 12.41
N GLU A 212 17.26 13.79 11.79
CA GLU A 212 17.14 13.94 10.33
C GLU A 212 17.45 15.39 9.91
N THR A 213 18.23 15.54 8.85
CA THR A 213 18.66 16.84 8.30
C THR A 213 17.62 17.46 7.38
N ASN A 214 17.55 18.79 7.32
CA ASN A 214 16.71 19.52 6.39
C ASN A 214 17.17 19.25 4.94
N PRO A 215 16.31 18.70 4.04
CA PRO A 215 16.68 18.46 2.65
C PRO A 215 17.10 19.70 1.86
N SER A 216 16.72 20.89 2.35
CA SER A 216 17.10 22.18 1.76
C SER A 216 18.36 22.80 2.40
N ASN A 217 18.85 22.26 3.52
CA ASN A 217 19.98 22.80 4.29
C ASN A 217 20.57 21.74 5.25
N ASP A 218 21.66 21.09 4.87
CA ASP A 218 22.32 20.04 5.65
C ASP A 218 22.89 20.51 7.01
N HIS A 219 23.05 21.82 7.22
CA HIS A 219 23.40 22.41 8.52
C HIS A 219 22.22 22.55 9.50
N GLN A 220 21.04 22.04 9.14
CA GLN A 220 19.85 22.05 10.00
C GLN A 220 19.32 20.64 10.20
N LEU A 221 18.81 20.35 11.40
CA LEU A 221 18.25 19.06 11.77
C LEU A 221 17.00 19.19 12.63
N CYS A 222 16.23 18.09 12.69
CA CYS A 222 15.13 17.96 13.64
C CYS A 222 15.68 17.70 15.05
N ASP A 223 15.52 18.66 15.95
CA ASP A 223 15.76 18.48 17.39
C ASP A 223 14.48 18.80 18.18
N PRO A 224 13.66 17.79 18.52
CA PRO A 224 12.43 17.97 19.28
C PRO A 224 12.65 18.47 20.72
N SER A 225 13.89 18.43 21.24
CA SER A 225 14.22 18.95 22.58
C SER A 225 14.45 20.46 22.58
N THR A 226 14.91 21.01 21.45
CA THR A 226 15.05 22.46 21.23
C THR A 226 13.80 23.06 20.59
N ASN A 227 13.32 22.48 19.49
CA ASN A 227 12.10 22.92 18.80
C ASN A 227 11.45 21.78 17.99
N SER A 228 10.23 21.39 18.36
CA SER A 228 9.49 20.33 17.69
C SER A 228 8.66 20.77 16.48
N VAL A 229 8.67 22.06 16.10
CA VAL A 229 7.88 22.61 14.98
C VAL A 229 8.69 23.45 13.99
N GLN A 230 9.98 23.67 14.24
CA GLN A 230 10.92 24.38 13.35
C GLN A 230 12.26 23.66 13.29
N TRP A 231 13.02 23.88 12.22
CA TRP A 231 14.39 23.37 12.09
C TRP A 231 15.32 23.96 13.16
N THR A 232 16.20 23.13 13.71
CA THR A 232 17.25 23.55 14.64
C THR A 232 18.60 23.55 13.93
N ASN A 233 19.41 24.60 14.13
CA ASN A 233 20.75 24.66 13.53
C ASN A 233 21.67 23.65 14.20
N ALA A 234 22.40 22.87 13.41
CA ALA A 234 23.40 21.93 13.89
C ALA A 234 24.68 22.70 14.32
N GLU A 235 24.73 23.16 15.57
CA GLU A 235 25.96 23.72 16.12
C GLU A 235 27.10 22.69 16.07
N THR A 236 28.27 23.10 15.58
CA THR A 236 29.43 22.23 15.36
C THR A 236 30.04 21.77 16.69
N LYS A 237 29.48 20.72 17.30
CA LYS A 237 30.08 20.02 18.45
C LYS A 237 31.31 19.22 18.01
N VAL A 238 32.47 19.86 18.03
CA VAL A 238 33.77 19.20 17.81
C VAL A 238 34.53 19.05 19.13
N SER A 239 34.67 17.79 19.58
CA SER A 239 35.70 17.25 20.49
C SER A 239 35.70 17.75 21.96
N HIS A 240 36.13 16.98 22.98
CA HIS A 240 36.77 15.64 23.08
C HIS A 240 36.02 14.81 24.18
N THR A 241 36.37 13.58 24.63
CA THR A 241 37.55 12.68 24.52
C THR A 241 37.13 11.19 24.54
N THR A 242 37.84 10.33 23.78
CA THR A 242 37.95 8.86 23.93
C THR A 242 36.70 7.98 23.72
N PRO A 243 36.87 6.69 23.30
CA PRO A 243 35.97 6.11 22.31
C PRO A 243 34.79 5.35 22.91
N ALA A 244 33.58 5.80 22.59
CA ALA A 244 32.40 4.93 22.56
C ALA A 244 32.22 4.41 21.13
N ILE A 245 31.93 3.12 21.03
CA ILE A 245 31.70 2.34 19.80
C ILE A 245 30.79 3.11 18.84
N ALA A 246 31.17 3.18 17.56
CA ALA A 246 30.36 3.83 16.54
C ALA A 246 29.03 3.08 16.35
N GLU A 247 27.93 3.65 16.85
CA GLU A 247 26.58 3.23 16.46
C GLU A 247 26.33 3.66 15.01
N ILE A 248 26.61 2.75 14.09
CA ILE A 248 26.36 2.93 12.66
C ILE A 248 24.87 2.71 12.40
N GLY A 249 24.17 3.78 12.00
CA GLY A 249 22.90 3.60 11.31
C GLY A 249 22.02 4.83 11.08
N GLY A 250 21.55 5.00 9.84
CA GLY A 250 20.30 5.69 9.47
C GLY A 250 19.29 4.77 8.75
N THR A 251 18.01 4.92 9.11
CA THR A 251 16.78 4.69 8.29
C THR A 251 16.47 3.37 7.54
N ASN A 252 17.15 2.24 7.75
CA ASN A 252 16.48 0.91 7.75
C ASN A 252 17.18 -0.15 8.63
N LEU A 253 17.33 0.15 9.92
CA LEU A 253 18.45 -0.32 10.74
C LEU A 253 18.25 -1.64 11.48
N SER A 254 18.16 -2.73 10.72
CA SER A 254 18.50 -4.05 11.27
C SER A 254 19.05 -5.07 10.27
N ARG A 255 19.36 -4.65 9.02
CA ARG A 255 20.10 -5.47 8.06
C ARG A 255 21.25 -4.67 7.46
N PHE A 256 22.49 -5.12 7.71
CA PHE A 256 23.71 -4.52 7.11
C PHE A 256 23.85 -4.81 5.61
N ASP A 257 23.05 -5.76 5.12
CA ASP A 257 22.96 -6.26 3.75
C ASP A 257 21.75 -7.23 3.69
N ILE A 258 21.31 -7.65 2.51
CA ILE A 258 20.11 -8.50 2.37
C ILE A 258 20.26 -9.95 2.89
N TRP A 259 21.47 -10.38 3.25
CA TRP A 259 21.80 -11.71 3.79
C TRP A 259 21.99 -11.70 5.33
N THR A 260 22.26 -10.55 5.93
CA THR A 260 22.24 -10.36 7.39
C THR A 260 20.79 -10.45 7.89
N PHE A 261 20.38 -11.62 8.40
CA PHE A 261 19.06 -11.81 9.02
C PHE A 261 19.00 -11.24 10.46
N SER A 262 20.11 -11.33 11.18
CA SER A 262 20.29 -10.88 12.56
C SER A 262 21.75 -10.47 12.78
N GLN A 263 22.02 -9.53 13.68
CA GLN A 263 23.39 -9.07 13.97
C GLN A 263 24.25 -10.12 14.69
N SER A 264 23.63 -11.14 15.28
CA SER A 264 24.27 -12.34 15.83
C SER A 264 23.25 -13.48 15.95
N GLY A 265 23.69 -14.68 16.35
CA GLY A 265 22.86 -15.88 16.50
C GLY A 265 23.14 -16.98 15.49
N CYS A 266 24.05 -16.76 14.52
CA CYS A 266 24.45 -17.75 13.53
C CYS A 266 25.81 -18.37 13.89
N PRO A 267 25.97 -19.70 13.71
CA PRO A 267 27.24 -20.36 13.99
C PRO A 267 28.33 -19.83 13.06
N CYS A 268 29.48 -19.51 13.63
CA CYS A 268 30.57 -18.90 12.87
C CYS A 268 31.35 -19.96 12.07
N ALA A 269 31.65 -19.69 10.80
CA ALA A 269 32.25 -20.65 9.86
C ALA A 269 33.62 -21.20 10.31
N HIS A 270 34.36 -20.44 11.13
CA HIS A 270 35.66 -20.85 11.70
C HIS A 270 35.55 -21.44 13.10
N ASN A 271 34.39 -21.33 13.76
CA ASN A 271 34.11 -21.93 15.05
C ASN A 271 32.59 -22.08 15.23
N HIS A 272 32.06 -23.27 14.88
CA HIS A 272 30.63 -23.54 14.87
C HIS A 272 30.00 -23.52 16.28
N SER A 273 30.79 -23.48 17.35
CA SER A 273 30.31 -23.28 18.73
C SER A 273 30.17 -21.81 19.12
N ASN A 274 30.66 -20.88 18.29
CA ASN A 274 30.51 -19.45 18.49
C ASN A 274 29.34 -18.92 17.65
N TYR A 275 28.45 -18.16 18.29
CA TYR A 275 27.21 -17.62 17.69
C TYR A 275 27.20 -16.08 17.60
N SER A 276 28.35 -15.41 17.70
CA SER A 276 28.48 -13.96 17.50
C SER A 276 28.27 -13.50 16.05
N CYS A 277 28.04 -14.42 15.12
CA CYS A 277 28.11 -14.16 13.68
C CYS A 277 26.70 -14.02 13.08
N ALA A 278 26.58 -13.26 11.98
CA ALA A 278 25.30 -12.76 11.47
C ALA A 278 24.64 -13.58 10.34
N CYS A 279 25.42 -14.40 9.63
CA CYS A 279 24.98 -14.97 8.35
C CYS A 279 24.43 -16.39 8.49
N CYS A 280 23.10 -16.47 8.52
CA CYS A 280 22.31 -17.70 8.43
C CYS A 280 21.61 -17.84 7.07
N ASP A 281 21.36 -16.74 6.34
CA ASP A 281 20.66 -16.77 5.05
C ASP A 281 21.61 -17.23 3.92
N ALA A 282 21.10 -18.10 3.04
CA ALA A 282 21.85 -18.57 1.89
C ALA A 282 22.20 -17.42 0.92
N GLY A 283 23.40 -17.49 0.31
CA GLY A 283 23.94 -16.49 -0.62
C GLY A 283 24.85 -15.43 0.04
N GLY A 284 24.85 -15.32 1.37
CA GLY A 284 25.77 -14.45 2.11
C GLY A 284 26.98 -15.22 2.66
N CYS A 285 28.16 -14.60 2.59
CA CYS A 285 29.39 -15.08 3.22
C CYS A 285 29.71 -14.27 4.48
N GLN A 286 30.24 -14.96 5.50
CA GLN A 286 30.57 -14.37 6.81
C GLN A 286 31.87 -13.54 6.75
N CYS A 287 31.83 -12.36 7.33
CA CYS A 287 33.02 -11.55 7.57
C CYS A 287 33.86 -12.10 8.75
N HIS A 288 35.18 -11.93 8.68
CA HIS A 288 36.11 -12.29 9.75
C HIS A 288 36.22 -11.17 10.80
N ASP A 289 36.95 -11.41 11.89
CA ASP A 289 37.27 -10.39 12.90
C ASP A 289 37.84 -9.11 12.28
N PRO A 290 37.39 -7.91 12.74
CA PRO A 290 36.44 -7.65 13.82
C PRO A 290 34.96 -7.59 13.38
N PHE A 291 34.62 -7.92 12.13
CA PHE A 291 33.33 -7.64 11.50
C PHE A 291 32.38 -8.85 11.45
N GLN A 292 32.46 -9.76 12.42
CA GLN A 292 31.70 -11.03 12.45
C GLN A 292 30.16 -10.83 12.38
N ASN A 293 29.68 -9.67 12.80
CA ASN A 293 28.27 -9.24 12.79
C ASN A 293 27.78 -8.72 11.42
N GLN A 294 28.57 -8.85 10.36
CA GLN A 294 28.25 -8.42 9.00
C GLN A 294 28.31 -9.60 8.01
N CYS A 295 27.44 -9.57 7.01
CA CYS A 295 27.49 -10.45 5.85
C CYS A 295 27.89 -9.67 4.58
N THR A 296 28.36 -10.40 3.58
CA THR A 296 28.69 -9.82 2.28
C THR A 296 28.45 -10.84 1.17
N GLN A 297 28.47 -10.42 -0.09
CA GLN A 297 28.35 -11.33 -1.21
C GLN A 297 29.53 -12.31 -1.20
N CYS A 298 29.27 -13.59 -1.43
CA CYS A 298 30.36 -14.56 -1.55
C CYS A 298 31.28 -14.18 -2.72
N GLY A 299 32.58 -14.09 -2.42
CA GLY A 299 33.61 -13.54 -3.32
C GLY A 299 34.00 -12.08 -3.05
N THR A 300 33.22 -11.31 -2.28
CA THR A 300 33.51 -9.88 -1.98
C THR A 300 33.94 -9.63 -0.53
N VAL A 301 34.65 -10.57 0.10
CA VAL A 301 35.09 -10.47 1.51
C VAL A 301 35.97 -9.25 1.82
N ALA A 302 36.55 -8.60 0.81
CA ALA A 302 37.24 -7.31 0.95
C ALA A 302 36.33 -6.14 1.36
N ASN A 303 35.00 -6.28 1.21
CA ASN A 303 34.02 -5.26 1.58
C ASN A 303 33.64 -5.30 3.08
N CYS A 304 34.10 -6.30 3.83
CA CYS A 304 33.89 -6.41 5.27
C CYS A 304 34.44 -5.18 6.01
N GLY A 305 33.65 -4.61 6.91
CA GLY A 305 33.99 -3.36 7.61
C GLY A 305 33.63 -2.08 6.84
N THR A 306 33.16 -2.19 5.60
CA THR A 306 32.46 -1.10 4.91
C THR A 306 30.95 -1.32 5.02
N PRO A 307 30.17 -0.39 5.59
CA PRO A 307 28.72 -0.46 5.54
C PRO A 307 28.26 -0.23 4.10
N GLN A 308 27.88 -1.30 3.41
CA GLN A 308 27.23 -1.22 2.11
C GLN A 308 25.73 -1.13 2.36
N PRO A 309 25.07 0.02 2.13
CA PRO A 309 23.63 0.10 2.34
C PRO A 309 22.93 -0.91 1.45
N ALA A 310 21.99 -1.67 2.01
CA ALA A 310 21.05 -2.44 1.19
C ALA A 310 20.35 -1.44 0.26
N LEU A 311 20.52 -1.63 -1.05
CA LEU A 311 19.96 -0.73 -2.07
C LEU A 311 18.47 -0.52 -1.80
N GLU A 312 18.00 0.71 -2.03
CA GLU A 312 16.65 1.22 -1.69
C GLU A 312 15.49 0.36 -2.24
N ASN A 313 15.80 -0.51 -3.20
CA ASN A 313 14.92 -1.43 -3.90
C ASN A 313 15.11 -2.92 -3.53
N GLY A 314 15.86 -3.29 -2.49
CA GLY A 314 15.95 -4.68 -2.02
C GLY A 314 16.51 -5.68 -3.05
N ILE A 315 17.29 -5.18 -4.01
CA ILE A 315 17.91 -5.93 -5.10
C ILE A 315 19.07 -6.76 -4.52
N ASP A 316 19.02 -8.08 -4.69
CA ASP A 316 20.09 -8.97 -4.26
C ASP A 316 21.33 -8.89 -5.16
N GLY A 317 22.42 -9.56 -4.78
CA GLY A 317 23.67 -9.57 -5.55
C GLY A 317 23.61 -10.21 -6.95
N TYR A 318 22.42 -10.59 -7.43
CA TYR A 318 22.16 -11.24 -8.72
C TYR A 318 21.17 -10.46 -9.59
N THR A 319 20.31 -9.64 -8.97
CA THR A 319 19.31 -8.78 -9.61
C THR A 319 19.94 -7.42 -9.98
N ASN A 320 19.38 -6.67 -10.93
CA ASN A 320 19.87 -5.32 -11.27
C ASN A 320 18.73 -4.31 -11.52
N PHE A 321 17.63 -4.78 -12.09
CA PHE A 321 16.38 -4.04 -12.27
C PHE A 321 15.23 -4.97 -11.85
N PHE A 322 14.07 -4.43 -11.44
CA PHE A 322 12.97 -5.30 -11.00
C PHE A 322 12.25 -6.01 -12.15
N ASN A 323 12.14 -5.36 -13.32
CA ASN A 323 11.22 -5.78 -14.38
C ASN A 323 11.50 -5.14 -15.75
N ASP A 324 12.77 -4.85 -16.07
CA ASP A 324 13.21 -4.23 -17.35
C ASP A 324 14.24 -5.09 -18.13
N CYS A 325 14.48 -6.34 -17.70
CA CYS A 325 15.43 -7.25 -18.32
C CYS A 325 14.78 -8.19 -19.33
N THR A 326 15.51 -8.52 -20.40
CA THR A 326 15.07 -9.52 -21.39
C THR A 326 14.97 -10.90 -20.74
N CYS A 327 13.84 -11.58 -20.95
CA CYS A 327 13.63 -12.91 -20.41
C CYS A 327 14.36 -13.98 -21.24
N GLN A 328 15.18 -14.79 -20.60
CA GLN A 328 16.01 -15.81 -21.27
C GLN A 328 15.16 -16.91 -21.93
N TYR A 329 13.96 -17.17 -21.40
CA TYR A 329 12.99 -18.12 -21.94
C TYR A 329 12.07 -17.52 -23.03
N ASP A 330 12.09 -16.20 -23.24
CA ASP A 330 11.27 -15.47 -24.21
C ASP A 330 11.89 -14.09 -24.47
N THR A 331 12.73 -14.00 -25.50
CA THR A 331 13.48 -12.78 -25.83
C THR A 331 12.60 -11.62 -26.33
N THR A 332 11.28 -11.83 -26.48
CA THR A 332 10.33 -10.76 -26.82
C THR A 332 9.78 -10.05 -25.58
N LYS A 333 9.96 -10.64 -24.38
CA LYS A 333 9.57 -10.06 -23.10
C LYS A 333 10.75 -9.38 -22.42
N MET A 334 10.56 -8.12 -22.03
CA MET A 334 11.53 -7.34 -21.26
C MET A 334 11.13 -7.16 -19.78
N ASN A 335 10.29 -8.05 -19.24
CA ASN A 335 9.75 -7.92 -17.87
C ASN A 335 10.36 -8.91 -16.86
N CYS A 336 11.61 -9.30 -17.06
CA CYS A 336 12.39 -10.09 -16.10
C CYS A 336 13.29 -9.20 -15.23
N ALA A 337 13.80 -9.74 -14.11
CA ALA A 337 14.63 -8.99 -13.15
C ALA A 337 16.16 -9.12 -13.35
N CYS A 338 16.62 -10.17 -14.03
CA CYS A 338 18.06 -10.49 -14.10
C CYS A 338 18.70 -9.92 -15.37
N CYS A 339 19.47 -8.83 -15.20
CA CYS A 339 20.27 -8.17 -16.25
C CYS A 339 21.79 -8.32 -16.05
N GLN A 340 22.26 -8.99 -15.00
CA GLN A 340 23.70 -9.06 -14.72
C GLN A 340 24.39 -10.14 -15.58
N HIS A 341 25.19 -9.72 -16.55
CA HIS A 341 26.02 -10.62 -17.37
C HIS A 341 27.39 -10.85 -16.71
N GLY A 342 27.70 -12.10 -16.35
CA GLY A 342 29.03 -12.51 -15.87
C GLY A 342 29.11 -12.94 -14.39
N VAL A 343 28.05 -12.74 -13.61
CA VAL A 343 27.83 -13.41 -12.31
C VAL A 343 27.06 -14.71 -12.53
N ASN A 344 27.11 -15.64 -11.56
CA ASN A 344 26.38 -16.92 -11.60
C ASN A 344 24.87 -16.76 -11.31
N ALA A 345 24.23 -15.74 -11.90
CA ALA A 345 22.83 -15.39 -11.69
C ALA A 345 21.91 -16.07 -12.72
N CYS A 346 20.84 -16.70 -12.25
CA CYS A 346 19.82 -17.32 -13.10
C CYS A 346 18.42 -16.73 -12.85
N GLN A 347 17.63 -16.62 -13.93
CA GLN A 347 16.24 -16.18 -13.89
C GLN A 347 15.33 -17.30 -13.37
N CYS A 348 14.43 -16.98 -12.44
CA CYS A 348 13.49 -17.92 -11.81
C CYS A 348 12.32 -18.39 -12.70
N GLY A 349 12.47 -18.37 -14.03
CA GLY A 349 11.46 -18.84 -14.98
C GLY A 349 10.23 -17.94 -15.08
N LYS A 350 9.17 -18.46 -15.73
CA LYS A 350 7.99 -17.67 -16.15
C LYS A 350 7.13 -17.15 -15.00
N GLU A 351 6.97 -17.98 -13.96
CA GLU A 351 6.11 -17.70 -12.80
C GLU A 351 6.76 -16.74 -11.79
N HIS A 352 8.09 -16.75 -11.70
CA HIS A 352 8.87 -15.92 -10.76
C HIS A 352 9.87 -15.02 -11.50
N ARG A 353 9.49 -14.51 -12.67
CA ARG A 353 10.35 -13.69 -13.56
C ARG A 353 10.89 -12.39 -12.94
N ASN A 354 10.23 -11.94 -11.89
CA ASN A 354 10.61 -10.85 -10.99
C ASN A 354 11.75 -11.23 -10.01
N GLN A 355 12.33 -12.43 -10.10
CA GLN A 355 13.33 -12.95 -9.15
C GLN A 355 14.57 -13.51 -9.86
N CYS A 356 15.71 -13.34 -9.19
CA CYS A 356 17.01 -13.92 -9.54
C CYS A 356 17.52 -14.76 -8.39
N VAL A 357 18.33 -15.77 -8.70
CA VAL A 357 19.02 -16.63 -7.72
C VAL A 357 20.41 -17.00 -8.23
N ASP A 358 21.26 -17.54 -7.37
CA ASP A 358 22.46 -18.25 -7.82
C ASP A 358 22.04 -19.48 -8.64
N CYS A 359 22.65 -19.70 -9.81
CA CYS A 359 22.31 -20.79 -10.74
C CYS A 359 22.45 -22.19 -10.14
N SER A 360 23.20 -22.35 -9.04
CA SER A 360 23.37 -23.62 -8.33
C SER A 360 22.26 -23.87 -7.30
N HIS A 361 21.38 -22.89 -7.07
CA HIS A 361 20.37 -22.87 -6.00
C HIS A 361 18.98 -22.44 -6.52
N MET A 362 18.56 -23.04 -7.63
CA MET A 362 17.29 -22.73 -8.31
C MET A 362 16.04 -22.99 -7.44
N GLU A 363 16.14 -23.80 -6.39
CA GLU A 363 15.10 -24.03 -5.39
C GLU A 363 14.78 -22.81 -4.52
N GLN A 364 15.58 -21.74 -4.58
CA GLN A 364 15.33 -20.50 -3.85
C GLN A 364 14.29 -19.60 -4.52
N CYS A 365 13.95 -19.88 -5.78
CA CYS A 365 12.92 -19.17 -6.54
C CYS A 365 11.55 -19.25 -5.85
N GLY A 366 10.88 -18.10 -5.72
CA GLY A 366 9.57 -17.98 -5.09
C GLY A 366 9.58 -17.80 -3.56
N ASN A 367 10.73 -17.98 -2.89
CA ASN A 367 10.80 -17.98 -1.41
C ASN A 367 10.81 -16.60 -0.74
N LYS A 368 10.91 -15.50 -1.51
CA LYS A 368 10.90 -14.11 -0.99
C LYS A 368 9.81 -13.22 -1.64
N PRO A 369 8.53 -13.64 -1.65
CA PRO A 369 7.47 -12.94 -2.39
C PRO A 369 7.12 -11.56 -1.82
N TRP A 370 7.53 -11.25 -0.58
CA TRP A 370 7.37 -9.92 0.03
C TRP A 370 8.42 -8.89 -0.43
N ILE A 371 9.54 -9.33 -1.04
CA ILE A 371 10.56 -8.44 -1.61
C ILE A 371 10.29 -8.24 -3.09
N PHE A 372 10.16 -9.33 -3.82
CA PHE A 372 10.11 -9.30 -5.29
C PHE A 372 8.69 -9.29 -5.86
N GLY A 373 7.69 -9.63 -5.03
CA GLY A 373 6.31 -9.87 -5.45
C GLY A 373 5.96 -11.36 -5.56
N HIS A 374 4.66 -11.65 -5.52
CA HIS A 374 4.11 -13.00 -5.66
C HIS A 374 4.37 -13.62 -7.06
N ALA A 375 4.06 -14.90 -7.21
CA ALA A 375 4.05 -15.57 -8.51
C ALA A 375 3.19 -14.80 -9.52
N ILE A 376 3.76 -14.52 -10.69
CA ILE A 376 3.11 -13.77 -11.75
C ILE A 376 2.52 -14.76 -12.75
N THR A 377 1.22 -14.96 -12.67
CA THR A 377 0.45 -15.64 -13.72
C THR A 377 0.22 -14.68 -14.88
N ASP A 378 0.69 -15.04 -16.07
CA ASP A 378 0.23 -14.39 -17.30
C ASP A 378 -1.26 -14.75 -17.53
N PRO A 379 -2.09 -13.80 -18.02
CA PRO A 379 -3.49 -14.05 -18.38
C PRO A 379 -3.63 -14.90 -19.65
#